data_AF-A0A932IMV3-F1
#
_entry.id   AF-A0A932IMV3-F1
#
_cell.length_a   1.000
_cell.length_b   1.000
_cell.length_c   1.000
_cell.angle_alpha   90.00
_cell.angle_beta   90.00
_cell.angle_gamma   90.00
#
_symmetry.space_group_name_H-M   'P 1'
#
loop_
_entity.id
_entity.type
_entity.pdbx_description
1 polymer ?
#
loop_
_entity_poly.entity_id
_entity_poly.type
_entity_poly.pdbx_seq_one_letter_code
_entity_poly.pdbx_strand_id
1 'polypeptide(L)' 'LAQLLKPLAVRITRLAAGIPLGGELEFIDRATLGRALNERRAF' A
#
# COMPACT_ATOMS: atom_id res chain seq x y z
N LEU A 1 6.08 -1.34 15.14
CA LEU A 1 5.69 -2.77 15.22
C LEU A 1 6.55 -3.68 14.35
N ALA A 2 6.61 -3.49 13.02
CA ALA A 2 7.39 -4.38 12.15
C ALA A 2 8.88 -4.54 12.57
N GLN A 3 9.54 -3.47 13.03
CA GLN A 3 10.92 -3.54 13.53
C GLN A 3 11.07 -4.40 14.79
N LEU A 4 10.08 -4.38 15.68
CA LEU A 4 10.08 -5.16 16.93
C LEU A 4 9.88 -6.66 16.66
N LEU A 5 9.20 -7.01 15.57
CA LEU A 5 8.91 -8.39 15.19
C LEU A 5 10.02 -9.04 14.35
N LYS A 6 11.02 -8.26 13.88
CA LYS A 6 12.15 -8.77 13.07
C LYS A 6 12.87 -9.97 13.70
N PRO A 7 13.15 -10.02 15.02
CA PRO A 7 13.89 -11.13 15.62
C PRO A 7 13.10 -12.45 15.69
N LEU A 8 11.77 -12.43 15.51
CA LEU A 8 10.90 -13.59 15.72
C LEU A 8 10.85 -14.56 14.53
N ALA A 9 11.63 -14.31 13.46
CA ALA A 9 11.69 -15.13 12.25
C ALA A 9 10.33 -15.44 11.59
N VAL A 10 9.32 -14.57 11.80
CA VAL A 10 8.00 -14.69 11.19
C VAL A 10 7.90 -13.87 9.91
N ARG A 11 7.04 -14.30 8.98
CA ARG A 11 6.75 -13.53 7.75
C ARG A 11 5.92 -12.30 8.11
N ILE A 12 6.52 -11.12 7.97
CA ILE A 12 5.84 -9.84 8.19
C ILE A 12 5.33 -9.31 6.85
N THR A 13 4.03 -9.04 6.75
CA THR A 13 3.42 -8.42 5.57
C THR A 13 2.58 -7.21 5.98
N ARG A 14 2.40 -6.27 5.06
CA ARG A 14 1.50 -5.12 5.21
C ARG A 14 0.35 -5.27 4.21
N LEU A 15 -0.86 -4.92 4.62
CA LEU A 15 -2.00 -4.80 3.71
C LEU A 15 -1.66 -3.82 2.58
N ALA A 16 -2.23 -4.06 1.40
CA ALA A 16 -2.11 -3.13 0.29
C ALA A 16 -2.66 -1.76 0.69
N ALA A 17 -1.99 -0.70 0.24
CA ALA A 17 -2.44 0.68 0.37
C ALA A 17 -2.42 1.31 -1.02
N GLY A 18 -3.51 1.97 -1.39
CA GLY A 18 -3.68 2.51 -2.73
C GLY A 18 -5.12 2.93 -2.96
N ILE A 19 -5.54 2.87 -4.21
CA ILE A 19 -6.86 3.32 -4.65
C ILE A 19 -7.95 2.33 -4.21
N PRO A 20 -9.06 2.79 -3.59
CA PRO A 20 -10.16 1.91 -3.22
C PRO A 20 -10.87 1.35 -4.47
N LEU A 21 -11.39 0.13 -4.34
CA LEU A 21 -12.26 -0.45 -5.37
C LEU A 21 -13.55 0.37 -5.47
N GLY A 22 -13.92 0.75 -6.70
CA GLY A 22 -15.11 1.55 -6.96
C GLY A 22 -14.95 3.06 -6.73
N GLY A 23 -13.76 3.54 -6.35
CA GLY A 23 -13.45 4.98 -6.34
C GLY A 23 -13.03 5.46 -7.74
N GLU A 24 -13.48 6.66 -8.12
CA GLU A 24 -13.06 7.28 -9.38
C GLU A 24 -11.81 8.15 -9.16
N LEU A 25 -10.87 8.11 -10.10
CA LEU A 25 -9.57 8.79 -9.98
C LEU A 25 -9.70 10.31 -9.73
N GLU A 26 -10.77 10.92 -10.26
CA GLU A 26 -11.03 12.36 -10.16
C GLU A 26 -11.30 12.83 -8.73
N PHE A 27 -11.77 11.92 -7.86
CA PHE A 27 -12.08 12.20 -6.46
C PHE A 27 -10.99 11.74 -5.50
N ILE A 28 -9.89 11.18 -6.02
CA ILE A 28 -8.78 10.70 -5.20
C ILE A 28 -7.77 11.82 -5.02
N ASP A 29 -7.31 12.00 -3.78
CA ASP A 29 -6.26 12.96 -3.49
C ASP A 29 -4.95 12.59 -4.21
N ARG A 30 -4.17 13.61 -4.56
CA ARG A 30 -2.93 13.44 -5.32
C ARG A 30 -1.90 12.57 -4.61
N ALA A 31 -1.89 12.56 -3.27
CA ALA A 31 -0.93 11.78 -2.52
C ALA A 31 -1.23 10.28 -2.62
N THR A 32 -2.51 9.90 -2.54
CA THR A 32 -2.96 8.51 -2.73
C THR A 32 -2.69 8.05 -4.16
N LEU A 33 -2.98 8.87 -5.17
CA LEU A 33 -2.66 8.55 -6.57
C LEU A 33 -1.16 8.35 -6.78
N GLY A 34 -0.34 9.30 -6.31
CA GLY A 34 1.11 9.21 -6.43
C GLY A 34 1.68 7.97 -5.76
N ARG A 35 1.19 7.64 -4.56
CA ARG A 35 1.59 6.43 -3.84
C ARG A 35 1.19 5.16 -4.58
N ALA A 36 -0.06 5.07 -5.05
CA ALA A 36 -0.56 3.90 -5.77
C ALA A 36 0.23 3.64 -7.07
N LEU A 37 0.63 4.71 -7.77
CA LEU A 37 1.45 4.61 -8.97
C LEU A 37 2.89 4.18 -8.66
N ASN A 38 3.50 4.73 -7.61
CA ASN A 38 4.86 4.38 -7.20
C ASN A 38 4.97 2.94 -6.69
N GLU A 39 3.95 2.47 -5.96
CA GLU A 39 3.91 1.11 -5.39
C GLU A 39 3.25 0.10 -6.35
N ARG A 40 2.94 0.49 -7.60
CA ARG A 40 2.27 -0.38 -8.58
C ARG A 40 3.10 -1.62 -8.87
N ARG A 41 2.48 -2.79 -8.73
CA ARG A 41 3.07 -4.08 -9.09
C ARG A 41 2.69 -4.45 -10.52
N ALA A 42 3.59 -5.16 -11.21
CA ALA A 42 3.24 -5.81 -12.47
C ALA A 42 2.16 -6.88 -12.21
N PHE A 43 1.28 -7.06 -13.19
CA PHE A 43 0.23 -8.08 -13.13
C PHE A 43 0.79 -9.46 -13.48
#